data_AF-A0A4Q7ILJ0-F1
#
_entry.id   AF-A0A4Q7ILJ0-F1
#
_cell.length_a   1.000
_cell.length_b   1.000
_cell.length_c   1.000
_cell.angle_alpha   90.00
_cell.angle_beta   90.00
_cell.angle_gamma   90.00
#
_symmetry.space_group_name_H-M   'P 1'
#
loop_
_entity.id
_entity.type
_entity.pdbx_description
1 polymer ?
#
loop_
_entity_poly.entity_id
_entity_poly.type
_entity_poly.pdbx_seq_one_letter_code
_entity_poly.pdbx_strand_id
1 'polypeptide(L)'
;MAHWSKVPIFFCEKYLKVPINGSTIELSIKRNYNLKVIGRELITTYIANNCDAQKPLQCWLREVEEASWKDKEIIKTSYRGIDFLPNNKVIFHFFAGSFKLLALIVIGAGVIIVEKIGSIAESSKWNLK
;
A
#
# COMPACT_ATOMS: atom_id res chain seq x y z
N MET A 1 -12.37 -26.41 11.80
CA MET A 1 -13.04 -25.36 11.00
C MET A 1 -12.26 -24.08 11.20
N ALA A 2 -11.63 -23.56 10.14
CA ALA A 2 -10.64 -22.50 10.26
C ALA A 2 -11.28 -21.19 10.76
N HIS A 3 -10.69 -20.68 11.84
CA HIS A 3 -11.02 -19.45 12.53
C HIS A 3 -10.53 -18.24 11.73
N TRP A 4 -11.46 -17.49 11.14
CA TRP A 4 -11.16 -16.27 10.38
C TRP A 4 -11.16 -15.07 11.33
N SER A 5 -10.03 -14.79 11.99
CA SER A 5 -9.81 -13.52 12.67
C SER A 5 -8.57 -12.82 12.09
N LYS A 6 -8.76 -11.52 11.75
CA LYS A 6 -7.78 -10.53 11.25
C LYS A 6 -7.53 -10.49 9.74
N VAL A 7 -8.57 -10.38 8.91
CA VAL A 7 -8.40 -9.86 7.53
C VAL A 7 -8.25 -8.33 7.63
N PRO A 8 -7.20 -7.68 7.08
CA PRO A 8 -7.25 -6.24 6.88
C PRO A 8 -8.24 -5.99 5.75
N ILE A 9 -9.47 -5.68 6.13
CA ILE A 9 -10.44 -5.02 5.25
C ILE A 9 -9.82 -3.66 4.93
N PHE A 10 -9.69 -3.32 3.66
CA PHE A 10 -9.28 -1.98 3.19
C PHE A 10 -10.15 -0.91 3.86
N PHE A 11 -9.67 -0.35 4.97
CA PHE A 11 -10.43 0.58 5.79
C PHE A 11 -9.69 1.91 5.84
N CYS A 12 -10.13 2.81 4.96
CA CYS A 12 -9.69 4.19 4.91
C CYS A 12 -10.50 5.03 5.90
N GLU A 13 -10.31 4.84 7.21
CA GLU A 13 -10.81 5.81 8.22
C GLU A 13 -9.65 6.65 8.77
N LYS A 14 -9.74 7.96 8.51
CA LYS A 14 -8.72 9.00 8.74
C LYS A 14 -8.79 9.62 10.15
N TYR A 15 -9.72 9.14 11.00
CA TYR A 15 -10.09 9.83 12.24
C TYR A 15 -10.05 8.86 13.42
N LEU A 16 -9.46 9.32 14.54
CA LEU A 16 -9.64 8.64 15.81
C LEU A 16 -10.97 9.11 16.41
N LYS A 17 -11.90 8.18 16.60
CA LYS A 17 -13.16 8.43 17.29
C LYS A 17 -12.93 8.29 18.80
N VAL A 18 -12.95 9.40 19.53
CA VAL A 18 -12.73 9.42 20.98
C VAL A 18 -14.04 9.77 21.70
N PRO A 19 -14.60 8.87 22.52
CA PRO A 19 -15.77 9.17 23.32
C PRO A 19 -15.37 10.01 24.54
N ILE A 20 -15.98 11.19 24.69
CA ILE A 20 -15.81 12.10 25.82
C ILE A 20 -17.20 12.57 26.26
N ASN A 21 -17.59 12.28 27.51
CA ASN A 21 -18.84 12.72 28.13
C ASN A 21 -20.10 12.55 27.25
N GLY A 22 -20.26 11.36 26.67
CA GLY A 22 -21.44 11.02 25.84
C GLY A 22 -21.40 11.56 24.40
N SER A 23 -20.36 12.28 24.00
CA SER A 23 -20.13 12.72 22.62
C SER A 23 -18.90 12.04 22.02
N THR A 24 -18.91 11.74 20.73
CA THR A 24 -17.71 11.25 20.01
C THR A 24 -17.05 12.41 19.29
N ILE A 25 -15.80 12.71 19.62
CA ILE A 25 -14.99 13.69 18.90
C ILE A 25 -14.14 12.97 17.85
N GLU A 26 -14.18 13.45 16.61
CA GLU A 26 -13.26 13.03 15.55
C GLU A 26 -12.00 13.91 15.60
N LEU A 27 -10.90 13.35 16.09
CA LEU A 27 -9.62 14.05 16.12
C LEU A 27 -8.85 13.76 14.82
N SER A 28 -8.50 14.81 14.08
CA SER A 28 -7.51 14.72 13.00
C SER A 28 -6.12 14.67 13.63
N ILE A 29 -5.54 13.46 13.71
CA ILE A 29 -4.15 13.30 14.17
C ILE A 29 -3.24 13.80 13.04
N LYS A 30 -2.55 14.93 13.24
CA LYS A 30 -1.40 15.30 12.37
C LYS A 30 -0.26 14.31 12.63
N ARG A 31 -0.28 13.17 11.95
CA ARG A 31 0.85 12.24 11.93
C ARG A 31 1.95 12.85 11.05
N ASN A 32 3.19 12.90 11.56
CA ASN A 32 4.36 13.18 10.73
C ASN A 32 4.59 11.95 9.85
N TYR A 33 4.01 12.00 8.67
CA TYR A 33 4.11 10.99 7.62
C TYR A 33 5.51 11.02 7.00
N ASN A 34 6.24 9.91 7.07
CA ASN A 34 7.66 9.85 6.73
C ASN A 34 7.94 9.19 5.37
N LEU A 35 6.94 8.56 4.73
CA LEU A 35 7.13 7.85 3.47
C LEU A 35 6.68 8.69 2.27
N LYS A 36 7.64 8.99 1.39
CA LYS A 36 7.41 9.67 0.12
C LYS A 36 7.35 8.64 -1.01
N VAL A 37 6.26 8.67 -1.79
CA VAL A 37 6.13 7.85 -3.01
C VAL A 37 6.66 8.60 -4.22
N ILE A 38 7.59 7.97 -4.93
CA ILE A 38 8.15 8.38 -6.22
C ILE A 38 7.62 7.42 -7.29
N GLY A 39 7.40 7.90 -8.52
CA GLY A 39 6.78 7.10 -9.59
C GLY A 39 5.25 7.21 -9.63
N ARG A 40 4.69 8.31 -9.11
CA ARG A 40 3.23 8.55 -9.10
C ARG A 40 2.65 8.64 -10.51
N GLU A 41 3.45 9.06 -11.48
CA GLU A 41 3.11 9.08 -12.91
C GLU A 41 2.78 7.68 -13.45
N LEU A 42 3.47 6.63 -12.97
CA LEU A 42 3.16 5.25 -13.35
C LEU A 42 1.80 4.83 -12.80
N ILE A 43 1.47 5.25 -11.57
CA ILE A 43 0.17 5.03 -10.94
C ILE A 43 -0.93 5.72 -11.77
N THR A 44 -0.78 7.02 -12.05
CA THR A 44 -1.77 7.79 -12.81
C THR A 44 -1.98 7.22 -14.21
N THR A 45 -0.89 6.85 -14.90
CA THR A 45 -0.94 6.25 -16.23
C THR A 45 -1.64 4.90 -16.20
N TYR A 46 -1.37 4.07 -15.19
CA TYR A 46 -2.01 2.76 -15.07
C TYR A 46 -3.51 2.90 -14.78
N ILE A 47 -3.90 3.82 -13.88
CA ILE A 47 -5.30 4.13 -13.57
C ILE A 47 -6.06 4.61 -14.81
N ALA A 48 -5.46 5.51 -15.61
CA ALA A 48 -6.09 6.05 -16.81
C ALA A 48 -6.45 4.95 -17.84
N ASN A 49 -5.66 3.87 -17.88
CA ASN A 49 -5.88 2.73 -18.77
C ASN A 49 -6.70 1.61 -18.13
N ASN A 50 -6.90 1.62 -16.80
CA ASN A 50 -7.52 0.54 -16.04
C ASN A 50 -8.38 1.12 -14.90
N CYS A 51 -9.65 1.38 -15.17
CA CYS A 51 -10.58 1.97 -14.18
C CYS A 51 -10.65 1.17 -12.87
N ASP A 52 -10.59 -0.16 -12.95
CA ASP A 52 -10.63 -1.05 -11.77
C ASP A 52 -9.40 -0.90 -10.85
N ALA A 53 -8.31 -0.33 -11.36
CA ALA A 53 -7.10 -0.05 -10.60
C ALA A 53 -7.19 1.26 -9.79
N GLN A 54 -8.14 2.15 -10.09
CA GLN A 54 -8.23 3.47 -9.47
C GLN A 54 -8.34 3.40 -7.95
N LYS A 55 -9.38 2.73 -7.45
CA LYS A 55 -9.64 2.61 -6.01
C LYS A 55 -8.48 1.92 -5.26
N PRO A 56 -8.00 0.72 -5.66
CA PRO A 56 -6.92 0.06 -4.93
C PRO A 56 -5.61 0.85 -4.93
N LEU A 57 -5.24 1.51 -6.04
CA LEU A 57 -4.01 2.31 -6.09
C LEU A 57 -4.10 3.61 -5.28
N GLN A 58 -5.26 4.28 -5.27
CA GLN A 58 -5.46 5.46 -4.42
C GLN A 58 -5.46 5.09 -2.94
N CYS A 59 -6.08 3.97 -2.55
CA CYS A 59 -6.02 3.45 -1.19
C CYS A 59 -4.58 3.12 -0.79
N TRP A 60 -3.85 2.37 -1.63
CA TRP A 60 -2.46 2.03 -1.37
C TRP A 60 -1.57 3.26 -1.24
N LEU A 61 -1.72 4.25 -2.13
CA LEU A 61 -0.94 5.49 -2.09
C LEU A 61 -1.15 6.23 -0.76
N ARG A 62 -2.41 6.36 -0.33
CA ARG A 62 -2.75 6.95 0.97
C ARG A 62 -2.17 6.14 2.13
N GLU A 63 -2.36 4.81 2.14
CA GLU A 63 -1.84 3.95 3.21
C GLU A 63 -0.32 4.05 3.35
N VAL A 64 0.40 4.04 2.23
CA VAL A 64 1.85 4.15 2.20
C VAL A 64 2.31 5.50 2.71
N GLU A 65 1.73 6.59 2.21
CA GLU A 65 2.05 7.93 2.68
C GLU A 65 1.74 8.07 4.17
N GLU A 66 0.68 7.42 4.63
CA GLU A 66 0.29 7.46 6.03
C GLU A 66 1.11 6.52 6.94
N ALA A 67 1.92 5.64 6.36
CA ALA A 67 2.62 4.61 7.08
C ALA A 67 3.94 5.10 7.72
N SER A 68 4.38 4.33 8.72
CA SER A 68 5.66 4.51 9.42
C SER A 68 6.41 3.19 9.45
N TRP A 69 6.78 2.68 8.27
CA TRP A 69 7.53 1.43 8.16
C TRP A 69 8.96 1.62 8.63
N LYS A 70 9.35 0.89 9.67
CA LYS A 70 10.71 0.93 10.25
C LYS A 70 11.56 -0.26 9.80
N ASP A 71 10.93 -1.33 9.34
CA ASP A 71 11.57 -2.56 8.90
C ASP A 71 10.64 -3.35 7.96
N LYS A 72 11.17 -4.45 7.40
CA LYS A 72 10.41 -5.33 6.50
C LYS A 72 9.30 -6.12 7.21
N GLU A 73 9.40 -6.33 8.52
CA GLU A 73 8.40 -7.09 9.29
C GLU A 73 7.10 -6.30 9.45
N ILE A 74 7.21 -4.99 9.67
CA ILE A 74 6.04 -4.08 9.66
C ILE A 74 5.32 -4.14 8.31
N ILE A 75 6.07 -4.21 7.21
CA ILE A 75 5.48 -4.30 5.86
C ILE A 75 4.77 -5.65 5.68
N LYS A 76 5.39 -6.76 6.12
CA LYS A 76 4.79 -8.12 6.12
C LYS A 76 3.49 -8.19 6.93
N THR A 77 3.45 -7.53 8.07
CA THR A 77 2.26 -7.54 8.92
C THR A 77 1.17 -6.60 8.41
N SER A 78 1.54 -5.56 7.64
CA SER A 78 0.60 -4.62 7.01
C SER A 78 -0.12 -5.22 5.80
N TYR A 79 0.56 -6.08 5.01
CA TYR A 79 0.00 -6.65 3.79
C TYR A 79 0.09 -8.17 3.74
N ARG A 80 -1.05 -8.82 3.46
CA ARG A 80 -1.11 -10.28 3.24
C ARG A 80 -0.77 -10.72 1.82
N GLY A 81 -0.76 -9.79 0.85
CA GLY A 81 -0.51 -10.08 -0.56
C GLY A 81 0.75 -9.38 -1.05
N ILE A 82 1.91 -9.74 -0.50
CA ILE A 82 3.19 -9.20 -0.95
C ILE A 82 4.25 -10.29 -1.13
N ASP A 83 5.11 -10.10 -2.12
CA ASP A 83 6.32 -10.89 -2.31
C ASP A 83 7.55 -10.00 -2.10
N PHE A 84 8.47 -10.42 -1.22
CA PHE A 84 9.77 -9.74 -1.08
C PHE A 84 10.77 -10.30 -2.07
N LEU A 85 11.48 -9.39 -2.72
CA LEU A 85 12.58 -9.68 -3.61
C LEU A 85 13.91 -9.23 -2.99
N PRO A 86 15.06 -9.67 -3.55
CA PRO A 86 16.35 -9.08 -3.26
C PRO A 86 16.35 -7.56 -3.47
N ASN A 87 17.40 -6.89 -2.97
CA ASN A 87 17.61 -5.44 -3.19
C ASN A 87 16.47 -4.55 -2.67
N ASN A 88 15.78 -4.95 -1.60
CA ASN A 88 14.70 -4.20 -0.95
C ASN A 88 13.49 -3.92 -1.85
N LYS A 89 13.27 -4.79 -2.84
CA LYS A 89 12.10 -4.72 -3.70
C LYS A 89 10.94 -5.52 -3.10
N VAL A 90 9.73 -5.02 -3.31
CA VAL A 90 8.48 -5.65 -2.86
C VAL A 90 7.48 -5.59 -4.00
N ILE A 91 6.82 -6.71 -4.24
CA ILE A 91 5.67 -6.80 -5.13
C ILE A 91 4.42 -6.76 -4.29
N PHE A 92 3.49 -5.87 -4.60
CA PHE A 92 2.15 -5.81 -4.01
C PHE A 92 1.13 -6.44 -4.95
N HIS A 93 0.31 -7.36 -4.41
CA HIS A 93 -0.76 -8.04 -5.14
C HIS A 93 -2.10 -7.34 -4.90
N PHE A 94 -2.74 -6.91 -5.98
CA PHE A 94 -4.05 -6.28 -5.94
C PHE A 94 -5.08 -7.20 -6.57
N PHE A 95 -5.68 -8.09 -5.77
CA PHE A 95 -6.61 -9.09 -6.25
C PHE A 95 -7.88 -8.49 -6.88
N ALA A 96 -8.41 -7.41 -6.30
CA ALA A 96 -9.62 -6.75 -6.83
C ALA A 96 -9.41 -6.11 -8.22
N GLY A 97 -8.18 -5.68 -8.53
CA GLY A 97 -7.84 -5.12 -9.85
C GLY A 97 -7.06 -6.08 -10.75
N SER A 98 -6.75 -7.29 -10.28
CA SER A 98 -5.95 -8.29 -11.01
C SER A 98 -4.61 -7.78 -11.56
N PHE A 99 -3.88 -7.00 -10.76
CA PHE A 99 -2.58 -6.45 -11.12
C PHE A 99 -1.56 -6.53 -9.99
N LYS A 100 -0.30 -6.30 -10.33
CA LYS A 100 0.83 -6.24 -9.41
C LYS A 100 1.55 -4.90 -9.51
N LEU A 101 2.09 -4.43 -8.39
CA LEU A 101 2.95 -3.24 -8.32
C LEU A 101 4.30 -3.64 -7.74
N LEU A 102 5.38 -3.42 -8.48
CA LEU A 102 6.76 -3.58 -8.01
C LEU A 102 7.26 -2.24 -7.48
N ALA A 103 7.75 -2.22 -6.25
CA ALA A 103 8.36 -1.05 -5.64
C ALA A 103 9.68 -1.36 -4.96
N LEU A 104 10.63 -0.43 -5.03
CA LEU A 104 11.83 -0.39 -4.22
C LEU A 104 11.56 0.42 -2.94
N ILE A 105 11.91 -0.15 -1.78
CA ILE A 105 11.65 0.48 -0.48
C ILE A 105 12.99 0.87 0.17
N VAL A 106 13.19 2.17 0.35
CA VAL A 106 14.37 2.75 1.00
C VAL A 106 13.96 3.31 2.35
N ILE A 107 13.86 2.44 3.35
CA ILE A 107 13.36 2.76 4.70
C ILE A 107 14.15 3.91 5.33
N GLY A 108 15.49 3.86 5.28
CA GLY A 108 16.34 4.90 5.88
C GLY A 108 16.17 6.29 5.26
N ALA A 109 15.73 6.36 4.00
CA ALA A 109 15.42 7.62 3.32
C ALA A 109 13.94 8.01 3.43
N GLY A 110 13.09 7.13 3.97
CA GLY A 110 11.65 7.33 3.97
C GLY A 110 11.06 7.39 2.55
N VAL A 111 11.56 6.59 1.61
CA VAL A 111 11.16 6.67 0.20
C VAL A 111 10.70 5.30 -0.32
N ILE A 112 9.63 5.32 -1.11
CA ILE A 112 9.17 4.19 -1.92
C ILE A 112 9.17 4.61 -3.38
N ILE A 113 9.85 3.85 -4.22
CA ILE A 113 9.95 4.09 -5.65
C ILE A 113 9.13 3.03 -6.37
N VAL A 114 8.06 3.43 -7.03
CA VAL A 114 7.30 2.55 -7.93
C VAL A 114 8.13 2.30 -9.17
N GLU A 115 8.48 1.05 -9.44
CA GLU A 115 9.26 0.68 -10.62
C GLU A 115 8.36 0.20 -11.76
N LYS A 116 7.35 -0.62 -11.45
CA LYS A 116 6.45 -1.21 -12.46
C LYS A 116 5.05 -1.43 -11.90
N ILE A 117 4.05 -1.27 -12.76
CA ILE A 117 2.67 -1.70 -12.52
C ILE A 117 2.22 -2.46 -13.75
N GLY A 118 1.56 -3.60 -13.57
CA GLY A 118 1.10 -4.40 -14.69
C GLY A 118 0.13 -5.49 -14.27
N SER A 119 -0.64 -5.99 -15.23
CA SER A 119 -1.52 -7.14 -15.06
C SER A 119 -0.76 -8.37 -14.58
N ILE A 120 -1.49 -9.39 -14.10
CA ILE A 120 -0.88 -10.69 -13.75
C ILE A 120 -0.08 -11.27 -14.93
N ALA A 121 -0.58 -11.15 -16.16
CA ALA A 121 0.09 -11.65 -17.36
C ALA A 121 1.37 -10.86 -17.70
N GLU A 122 1.35 -9.53 -17.60
CA GLU A 122 2.53 -8.69 -17.84
C GLU A 122 3.59 -8.89 -16.76
N SER A 123 3.16 -8.97 -15.50
CA SER A 123 4.07 -9.13 -14.36
C SER A 123 4.76 -10.49 -14.36
N SER A 124 4.13 -11.54 -14.89
CA SER A 124 4.78 -12.83 -15.11
C SER A 124 5.97 -12.78 -16.07
N LYS A 125 6.09 -11.72 -16.88
CA LYS A 125 7.20 -11.53 -17.83
C LYS A 125 8.31 -10.64 -17.27
N TRP A 126 8.13 -10.10 -16.06
CA TRP A 126 9.15 -9.25 -15.46
C TRP A 126 10.40 -10.06 -15.13
N ASN A 127 11.56 -9.57 -15.60
CA ASN A 127 12.84 -10.10 -15.20
C ASN A 127 13.18 -9.58 -13.79
N LEU A 128 12.76 -10.35 -12.78
CA LEU A 128 12.94 -10.04 -11.36
C LEU A 128 14.22 -10.75 -10.90
N LYS A 129 15.31 -9.99 -10.78
CA LYS A 129 16.60 -10.45 -10.27
C LYS A 129 16.92 -9.79 -8.94
#